data_AF-T1AX64-F1
#
_entry.id   AF-T1AX64-F1
#
_cell.length_a   1.000
_cell.length_b   1.000
_cell.length_c   1.000
_cell.angle_alpha   90.00
_cell.angle_beta   90.00
_cell.angle_gamma   90.00
#
_symmetry.space_group_name_H-M   'P 1'
#
loop_
_entity.id
_entity.type
_entity.pdbx_description
1 polymer ?
#
loop_
_entity_poly.entity_id
_entity_poly.type
_entity_poly.pdbx_seq_one_letter_code
_entity_poly.pdbx_strand_id
1 'polypeptide(L)' 'RMDSSLLAQSTGFFKWRVHRHLKPGIFEKLPNRLKQRYAEALGLAPTQLDTLPEQP' A
#
# COMPACT_ATOMS: atom_id res chain seq x y z
N ARG A 1 -5.63 14.76 -3.57
CA ARG A 1 -5.52 14.43 -2.11
C ARG A 1 -6.18 13.07 -1.92
N MET A 2 -5.58 12.03 -2.50
CA MET A 2 -6.24 10.76 -2.77
C MET A 2 -5.48 9.64 -2.04
N ASP A 3 -6.17 8.52 -1.82
CA ASP A 3 -5.66 7.22 -1.34
C ASP A 3 -5.37 7.09 0.15
N SER A 4 -4.60 7.97 0.79
CA SER A 4 -4.12 7.66 2.15
C SER A 4 -5.22 7.61 3.23
N SER A 5 -6.29 8.40 3.10
CA SER A 5 -7.41 8.38 4.06
C SER A 5 -8.35 7.20 3.82
N LEU A 6 -8.53 6.77 2.58
CA LEU A 6 -9.33 5.59 2.25
C LEU A 6 -8.57 4.32 2.66
N LEU A 7 -7.29 4.24 2.31
CA LEU A 7 -6.40 3.16 2.76
C LEU A 7 -6.35 3.03 4.27
N ALA A 8 -6.29 4.14 5.01
CA ALA A 8 -6.32 4.11 6.48
C ALA A 8 -7.61 3.47 7.02
N GLN A 9 -8.76 3.79 6.41
CA GLN A 9 -10.06 3.22 6.79
C GLN A 9 -10.15 1.73 6.40
N SER A 10 -9.75 1.37 5.18
CA SER A 10 -9.82 -0.01 4.69
C SER A 10 -8.83 -0.95 5.38
N THR A 11 -7.61 -0.49 5.68
CA THR A 11 -6.57 -1.32 6.31
C THR A 11 -6.61 -1.30 7.84
N GLY A 12 -7.37 -0.37 8.44
CA GLY A 12 -7.37 -0.12 9.89
C GLY A 12 -6.06 0.50 10.40
N PHE A 13 -5.22 1.05 9.52
CA PHE A 13 -3.98 1.72 9.92
C PHE A 13 -4.16 3.22 10.08
N PHE A 14 -3.44 3.81 11.04
CA PHE A 14 -3.33 5.26 11.13
C PHE A 14 -2.75 5.86 9.85
N LYS A 15 -3.24 7.05 9.46
CA LYS A 15 -2.79 7.77 8.25
C LYS A 15 -1.27 7.93 8.18
N TRP A 16 -0.61 8.23 9.30
CA TRP A 16 0.86 8.35 9.35
C TRP A 16 1.57 7.01 9.06
N ARG A 17 0.98 5.89 9.49
CA ARG A 17 1.51 4.55 9.25
C ARG A 17 1.34 4.16 7.79
N VAL A 18 0.20 4.48 7.18
CA VAL A 18 -0.02 4.34 5.73
C VAL A 18 1.00 5.16 4.96
N HIS A 19 1.21 6.43 5.32
CA HIS A 19 2.24 7.28 4.70
C HIS A 19 3.65 6.70 4.81
N ARG A 20 3.99 6.11 5.97
CA ARG A 20 5.28 5.42 6.15
C ARG A 20 5.38 4.17 5.26
N HIS A 21 4.33 3.35 5.21
CA HIS A 21 4.32 2.10 4.47
C HIS A 21 4.38 2.29 2.95
N LEU A 22 3.79 3.37 2.42
CA LEU A 22 3.79 3.69 0.99
C LEU A 22 5.12 4.25 0.47
N LYS A 23 6.12 4.47 1.33
CA LYS A 23 7.46 4.83 0.85
C LYS A 23 8.10 3.63 0.15
N PRO A 24 8.68 3.76 -1.05
CA PRO A 24 9.16 2.62 -1.84
C PRO A 24 10.12 1.70 -1.06
N GLY A 25 11.18 2.26 -0.46
CA GLY A 25 12.13 1.46 0.32
C GLY A 25 11.59 0.86 1.63
N ILE A 26 10.39 1.24 2.07
CA ILE A 26 9.67 0.60 3.19
C ILE A 26 8.69 -0.43 2.65
N PHE A 27 7.95 -0.09 1.60
CA PHE A 27 6.96 -0.94 0.96
C PHE A 27 7.58 -2.26 0.49
N GLU A 28 8.75 -2.20 -0.15
CA GLU A 28 9.51 -3.38 -0.59
C GLU A 28 9.83 -4.32 0.59
N LYS A 29 10.17 -3.73 1.74
CA LYS A 29 10.52 -4.43 2.99
C LYS A 29 9.31 -4.87 3.81
N LEU A 30 8.09 -4.52 3.41
CA LEU A 30 6.90 -4.94 4.13
C LEU A 30 6.74 -6.47 4.02
N PRO A 31 6.38 -7.16 5.12
CA PRO A 31 6.02 -8.56 5.05
C PRO A 31 4.81 -8.76 4.12
N ASN A 32 4.76 -9.92 3.45
CA ASN A 32 3.69 -10.25 2.50
C ASN A 32 2.28 -10.08 3.08
N ARG A 33 2.08 -10.34 4.37
CA ARG A 33 0.79 -10.11 5.06
C ARG A 33 0.32 -8.65 5.00
N LEU A 34 1.24 -7.70 5.11
CA LEU A 34 0.91 -6.27 4.99
C LEU A 34 0.70 -5.88 3.53
N LYS A 35 1.53 -6.37 2.60
CA LYS A 35 1.34 -6.16 1.16
C LYS A 35 -0.04 -6.67 0.70
N GLN A 36 -0.46 -7.85 1.17
CA GLN A 36 -1.79 -8.41 0.91
C GLN A 36 -2.92 -7.52 1.42
N ARG A 37 -2.83 -6.99 2.65
CA ARG A 37 -3.84 -6.03 3.16
C ARG A 37 -3.93 -4.77 2.31
N TYR A 38 -2.81 -4.27 1.79
CA TYR A 38 -2.82 -3.13 0.88
C TYR A 38 -3.41 -3.51 -0.48
N ALA A 39 -3.11 -4.70 -1.00
CA ALA A 39 -3.68 -5.24 -2.24
C ALA A 39 -5.21 -5.34 -2.15
N GLU A 40 -5.72 -5.97 -1.08
CA GLU A 40 -7.15 -6.07 -0.78
C GLU A 40 -7.80 -4.69 -0.65
N ALA A 41 -7.18 -3.77 0.09
CA ALA A 41 -7.70 -2.41 0.29
C ALA A 41 -7.73 -1.57 -0.99
N LEU A 42 -6.85 -1.86 -1.96
CA LEU A 42 -6.81 -1.21 -3.27
C LEU A 42 -7.61 -1.96 -4.34
N GLY A 43 -8.17 -3.14 -4.02
CA GLY A 43 -8.80 -4.02 -5.01
C GLY A 43 -7.81 -4.55 -6.06
N LEU A 44 -6.52 -4.59 -5.75
CA LEU A 44 -5.46 -5.03 -6.62
C LEU A 44 -5.03 -6.45 -6.26
N ALA A 45 -4.60 -7.23 -7.27
CA ALA A 45 -3.93 -8.50 -7.00
C ALA A 45 -2.55 -8.21 -6.38
N PRO A 46 -2.11 -8.97 -5.35
CA PRO A 46 -0.79 -8.78 -4.72
C PRO A 46 0.38 -8.81 -5.71
N THR A 47 0.23 -9.55 -6.80
CA THR A 47 1.20 -9.67 -7.90
C THR A 47 1.33 -8.42 -8.78
N GLN A 48 0.35 -7.50 -8.77
CA GLN A 48 0.43 -6.23 -9.51
C GLN A 48 1.13 -5.12 -8.73
N LEU A 49 1.39 -5.30 -7.42
CA LEU A 49 2.05 -4.30 -6.58
C LEU A 49 3.58 -4.27 -6.74
N ASP A 50 4.19 -5.34 -7.24
CA ASP A 50 5.65 -5.39 -7.51
C ASP A 50 6.02 -4.69 -8.83
N THR A 51 5.08 -4.55 -9.76
CA THR A 51 5.26 -3.80 -11.00
C THR A 51 4.65 -2.41 -10.82
N LEU A 52 5.35 -1.53 -10.11
CA LEU A 52 5.12 -0.09 -10.29
C LEU A 52 5.41 0.20 -11.78
N PRO A 53 4.42 0.62 -12.60
CA PRO A 53 4.76 1.16 -13.90
C PRO A 53 5.61 2.40 -13.61
N GLU A 54 6.86 2.41 -14.10
CA GLU A 54 7.64 3.63 -14.23
C GLU A 54 6.72 4.68 -14.88
N GLN A 55 6.37 5.72 -14.13
CA GLN A 55 5.63 6.84 -14.69
C GLN A 55 6.57 7.55 -15.67
N PRO A 56 6.14 7.83 -16.92
CA PRO A 56 6.88 8.68 -17.85
C PRO A 56 6.97 10.14 -17.38
#